data_AF-A0AAD5I9X9-F1
#
_entry.id   AF-A0AAD5I9X9-F1
#
_cell.length_a   1.000
_cell.length_b   1.000
_cell.length_c   1.000
_cell.angle_alpha   90.00
_cell.angle_beta   90.00
_cell.angle_gamma   90.00
#
_symmetry.space_group_name_H-M   'P 1'
#
loop_
_entity.id
_entity.type
_entity.pdbx_description
1 polymer ?
#
loop_
_entity_poly.entity_id
_entity_poly.type
_entity_poly.pdbx_seq_one_letter_code
_entity_poly.pdbx_strand_id
1 'polypeptide(L)'
;MTASGKVLNSFSALGDVAFAFAGVHNFVLKIQAKITSTPEKPSKGLMWRGVVVAYIVVAFCYFPIAIIGYWMFGNSVEDDILISLEKPAWLIGMANIFVVIHVIGCYQIYAMPVFNKMETVLVTKLNFSTTRLLRFAVRNVYVGFTMFIAITFPFFGDLLAFFGGFALVPITYFQKKVTGSRNAKWWYSAFRNVTAMVGAGVLGLPKKVTGSRNAKWWYSASHNVTAMVGAGVLGLPYAMAQLGW
;
A
#
# COMPACT_ATOMS: atom_id res chain seq x y z
N MET A 1 -16.20 3.18 -26.93
CA MET A 1 -15.10 2.42 -26.28
C MET A 1 -14.79 1.19 -27.11
N THR A 2 -13.53 1.01 -27.53
CA THR A 2 -13.12 -0.17 -28.34
C THR A 2 -13.10 -1.43 -27.47
N ALA A 3 -13.22 -2.61 -28.08
CA ALA A 3 -13.14 -3.89 -27.35
C ALA A 3 -11.83 -4.00 -26.55
N SER A 4 -10.72 -3.55 -27.11
CA SER A 4 -9.42 -3.49 -26.44
C SER A 4 -9.41 -2.55 -25.23
N GLY A 5 -10.07 -1.39 -25.32
CA GLY A 5 -10.20 -0.45 -24.20
C GLY A 5 -10.97 -1.06 -23.03
N LYS A 6 -12.05 -1.80 -23.30
CA LYS A 6 -12.79 -2.51 -22.24
C LYS A 6 -11.93 -3.52 -21.51
N VAL A 7 -11.17 -4.34 -22.25
CA VAL A 7 -10.29 -5.35 -21.67
C VAL A 7 -9.20 -4.72 -20.80
N LEU A 8 -8.57 -3.63 -21.26
CA LEU A 8 -7.54 -2.92 -20.49
C LEU A 8 -8.10 -2.30 -19.21
N ASN A 9 -9.29 -1.69 -19.28
CA ASN A 9 -9.94 -1.14 -18.11
C ASN A 9 -10.35 -2.22 -17.10
N SER A 10 -10.79 -3.39 -17.56
CA SER A 10 -11.05 -4.52 -16.65
C SER A 10 -9.77 -4.99 -15.94
N PHE A 11 -8.62 -4.99 -16.62
CA PHE A 11 -7.34 -5.28 -15.96
C PHE A 11 -6.92 -4.19 -14.98
N SER A 12 -7.17 -2.92 -15.32
CA SER A 12 -6.91 -1.79 -14.42
C SER A 12 -7.73 -1.93 -13.13
N ALA A 13 -9.03 -2.21 -13.27
CA ALA A 13 -9.94 -2.48 -12.15
C ALA A 13 -9.52 -3.67 -11.27
N LEU A 14 -9.02 -4.75 -11.87
CA LEU A 14 -8.43 -5.86 -11.09
C LEU A 14 -7.18 -5.42 -10.31
N GLY A 15 -6.39 -4.51 -10.88
CA GLY A 15 -5.27 -3.86 -10.21
C GLY A 15 -5.72 -3.02 -9.01
N ASP A 16 -6.79 -2.23 -9.16
CA ASP A 16 -7.35 -1.42 -8.07
C ASP A 16 -7.85 -2.27 -6.91
N VAL A 17 -8.59 -3.35 -7.23
CA VAL A 17 -9.03 -4.33 -6.23
C VAL A 17 -7.81 -4.99 -5.56
N ALA A 18 -6.80 -5.38 -6.33
CA ALA A 18 -5.58 -5.95 -5.77
C ALA A 18 -4.87 -4.96 -4.83
N PHE A 19 -4.78 -3.68 -5.20
CA PHE A 19 -4.20 -2.62 -4.37
C PHE A 19 -4.97 -2.45 -3.06
N ALA A 20 -6.30 -2.38 -3.13
CA ALA A 20 -7.19 -2.19 -1.98
C ALA A 20 -7.00 -3.28 -0.90
N PHE A 21 -6.71 -4.52 -1.30
CA PHE A 21 -6.57 -5.66 -0.38
C PHE A 21 -5.12 -6.07 -0.06
N ALA A 22 -4.10 -5.50 -0.71
CA ALA A 22 -2.70 -5.94 -0.60
C ALA A 22 -1.99 -5.61 0.73
N GLY A 23 -2.53 -4.68 1.54
CA GLY A 23 -1.83 -4.09 2.69
C GLY A 23 -1.31 -5.08 3.76
N VAL A 24 -1.97 -6.24 3.91
CA VAL A 24 -1.67 -7.22 4.98
C VAL A 24 -0.29 -7.86 4.85
N HIS A 25 0.22 -8.07 3.63
CA HIS A 25 1.44 -8.85 3.44
C HIS A 25 2.67 -8.20 4.09
N ASN A 26 2.70 -6.86 4.15
CA ASN A 26 3.88 -6.11 4.56
C ASN A 26 4.04 -6.00 6.09
N PHE A 27 2.94 -5.99 6.83
CA PHE A 27 2.96 -5.84 8.28
C PHE A 27 2.99 -7.15 9.04
N VAL A 28 2.39 -8.21 8.47
CA VAL A 28 2.38 -9.57 9.04
C VAL A 28 3.79 -10.02 9.43
N LEU A 29 4.79 -9.86 8.55
CA LEU A 29 6.17 -10.27 8.82
C LEU A 29 6.81 -9.51 10.00
N LYS A 30 6.53 -8.21 10.13
CA LYS A 30 7.05 -7.38 11.24
C LYS A 30 6.38 -7.75 12.57
N ILE A 31 5.11 -8.12 12.54
CA ILE A 31 4.34 -8.47 13.74
C ILE A 31 4.70 -9.87 14.22
N GLN A 32 4.80 -10.88 13.34
CA GLN A 32 5.25 -12.20 13.81
C GLN A 32 6.70 -12.24 14.28
N ALA A 33 7.55 -11.28 13.90
CA ALA A 33 8.87 -11.13 14.52
C ALA A 33 8.76 -10.76 16.02
N LYS A 34 7.72 -10.01 16.42
CA LYS A 34 7.48 -9.55 17.79
C LYS A 34 6.60 -10.49 18.64
N ILE A 35 5.83 -11.38 18.01
CA ILE A 35 5.05 -12.41 18.73
C ILE A 35 6.02 -13.48 19.27
N THR A 36 5.84 -13.88 20.53
CA THR A 36 6.56 -14.99 21.14
C THR A 36 6.32 -16.25 20.31
N SER A 37 7.40 -16.85 19.81
CA SER A 37 7.35 -18.12 19.11
C SER A 37 8.15 -19.13 19.93
N THR A 38 7.46 -20.08 20.55
CA THR A 38 8.11 -21.28 21.13
C THR A 38 7.89 -22.46 20.19
N PRO A 39 8.73 -23.50 20.21
CA PRO A 39 8.52 -24.72 19.42
C PRO A 39 7.13 -25.34 19.64
N GLU A 40 6.61 -25.22 20.87
CA GLU A 40 5.30 -25.75 21.29
C GLU A 40 4.12 -24.85 20.89
N LYS A 41 4.34 -23.54 20.67
CA LYS A 41 3.28 -22.57 20.31
C LYS A 41 3.72 -21.68 19.14
N PRO A 42 3.47 -22.11 17.88
CA PRO A 42 3.87 -21.35 16.71
C PRO A 42 3.08 -20.05 16.56
N SER A 43 3.77 -18.93 16.31
CA SER A 43 3.17 -17.60 16.08
C SER A 43 2.25 -17.52 14.87
N LYS A 44 2.31 -18.50 13.95
CA LYS A 44 1.47 -18.60 12.76
C LYS A 44 -0.03 -18.62 13.09
N GLY A 45 -0.44 -19.34 14.14
CA GLY A 45 -1.86 -19.47 14.50
C GLY A 45 -2.48 -18.17 15.02
N LEU A 46 -1.77 -17.45 15.89
CA LEU A 46 -2.15 -16.11 16.35
C LEU A 46 -2.14 -15.10 15.19
N MET A 47 -1.12 -15.23 14.32
CA MET A 47 -0.98 -14.53 13.05
C MET A 47 -2.25 -14.60 12.19
N TRP A 48 -2.64 -15.83 11.87
CA TRP A 48 -3.78 -16.15 11.04
C TRP A 48 -5.08 -15.53 11.56
N ARG A 49 -5.33 -15.65 12.87
CA ARG A 49 -6.52 -15.04 13.51
C ARG A 49 -6.56 -13.52 13.32
N GLY A 50 -5.43 -12.84 13.55
CA GLY A 50 -5.34 -11.40 13.35
C GLY A 50 -5.55 -10.98 11.89
N VAL A 51 -5.03 -11.76 10.94
CA VAL A 51 -5.21 -11.52 9.50
C VAL A 51 -6.66 -11.72 9.08
N VAL A 52 -7.28 -12.84 9.45
CA VAL A 52 -8.68 -13.16 9.08
C VAL A 52 -9.62 -12.08 9.61
N VAL A 53 -9.49 -11.69 10.88
CA VAL A 53 -10.32 -10.63 11.46
C VAL A 53 -10.13 -9.31 10.73
N ALA A 54 -8.89 -8.95 10.37
CA ALA A 54 -8.63 -7.72 9.62
C ALA A 54 -9.30 -7.72 8.24
N TYR A 55 -9.24 -8.83 7.49
CA TYR A 55 -9.91 -8.94 6.20
C TYR A 55 -11.43 -8.87 6.31
N ILE A 56 -12.02 -9.49 7.35
CA ILE A 56 -13.47 -9.40 7.59
C ILE A 56 -13.89 -7.96 7.85
N VAL A 57 -13.16 -7.24 8.71
CA VAL A 57 -13.44 -5.83 9.01
C VAL A 57 -13.30 -4.97 7.76
N VAL A 58 -12.23 -5.15 6.98
CA VAL A 58 -12.03 -4.38 5.75
C VAL A 58 -13.08 -4.68 4.70
N ALA A 59 -13.44 -5.95 4.51
CA ALA A 59 -14.55 -6.34 3.63
C ALA A 59 -15.84 -5.63 4.04
N PHE A 60 -16.18 -5.62 5.33
CA PHE A 60 -17.36 -4.94 5.85
C PHE A 60 -17.36 -3.42 5.59
N CYS A 61 -16.19 -2.79 5.52
CA CYS A 61 -16.09 -1.37 5.15
C CYS A 61 -16.09 -1.14 3.63
N TYR A 62 -15.45 -2.02 2.85
CA TYR A 62 -15.18 -1.81 1.43
C TYR A 62 -16.36 -2.22 0.54
N PHE A 63 -17.02 -3.34 0.85
CA PHE A 63 -18.16 -3.82 0.05
C PHE A 63 -19.33 -2.82 0.03
N PRO A 64 -19.75 -2.21 1.14
CA PRO A 64 -20.81 -1.21 1.10
C PRO A 64 -20.44 0.01 0.25
N ILE A 65 -19.19 0.49 0.34
CA ILE A 65 -18.72 1.63 -0.46
C ILE A 65 -18.74 1.26 -1.95
N ALA A 66 -18.24 0.08 -2.31
CA ALA A 66 -18.21 -0.40 -3.68
C ALA A 66 -19.63 -0.57 -4.26
N ILE A 67 -20.50 -1.29 -3.53
CA ILE A 67 -21.88 -1.60 -3.97
C ILE A 67 -22.72 -0.33 -4.06
N ILE A 68 -22.74 0.49 -3.00
CA ILE A 68 -23.57 1.71 -2.97
C ILE A 68 -23.03 2.74 -3.96
N GLY A 69 -21.70 2.90 -4.04
CA GLY A 69 -21.07 3.80 -5.01
C GLY A 69 -21.41 3.41 -6.44
N TYR A 70 -21.29 2.13 -6.79
CA TYR A 70 -21.68 1.64 -8.10
C TYR A 70 -23.19 1.79 -8.34
N TRP A 71 -24.03 1.51 -7.35
CA TRP A 71 -25.49 1.64 -7.51
C TRP A 71 -25.93 3.09 -7.74
N MET A 72 -25.25 4.07 -7.14
CA MET A 72 -25.58 5.49 -7.31
C MET A 72 -25.09 6.08 -8.63
N PHE A 73 -23.87 5.74 -9.07
CA PHE A 73 -23.21 6.38 -10.22
C PHE A 73 -23.17 5.50 -11.48
N GLY A 74 -23.39 4.19 -11.33
CA GLY A 74 -23.32 3.21 -12.40
C GLY A 74 -21.99 3.26 -13.14
N ASN A 75 -22.06 3.32 -14.47
CA ASN A 75 -20.89 3.40 -15.35
C ASN A 75 -20.29 4.81 -15.47
N SER A 76 -20.88 5.81 -14.82
CA SER A 76 -20.43 7.21 -14.85
C SER A 76 -19.57 7.58 -13.65
N VAL A 77 -19.14 6.61 -12.85
CA VAL A 77 -18.28 6.83 -11.69
C VAL A 77 -16.85 7.14 -12.15
N GLU A 78 -16.25 8.15 -11.53
CA GLU A 78 -14.85 8.52 -11.71
C GLU A 78 -13.91 7.60 -10.90
N ASP A 79 -12.62 7.57 -11.25
CA ASP A 79 -11.58 6.80 -10.57
C ASP A 79 -11.50 7.05 -9.05
N ASP A 80 -11.86 8.27 -8.63
CA ASP A 80 -12.09 8.62 -7.23
C ASP A 80 -13.57 8.98 -7.04
N ILE A 81 -14.26 8.17 -6.23
CA ILE A 81 -15.67 8.38 -5.89
C ILE A 81 -15.96 9.77 -5.32
N LEU A 82 -14.99 10.44 -4.68
CA LEU A 82 -15.16 11.79 -4.15
C LEU A 82 -15.29 12.85 -5.24
N ILE A 83 -14.74 12.60 -6.43
CA ILE A 83 -14.89 13.46 -7.61
C ILE A 83 -16.29 13.29 -8.22
N SER A 84 -16.87 12.10 -8.12
CA SER A 84 -18.22 11.82 -8.62
C SER A 84 -19.33 12.46 -7.77
N LEU A 85 -19.05 12.81 -6.51
CA LEU A 85 -20.03 13.41 -5.61
C LEU A 85 -20.25 14.89 -5.95
N GLU A 86 -21.50 15.27 -6.27
CA GLU A 86 -21.84 16.67 -6.59
C GLU A 86 -22.46 17.44 -5.42
N LYS A 87 -23.25 16.78 -4.55
CA LYS A 87 -24.02 17.44 -3.47
C LYS A 87 -24.17 16.54 -2.23
N PRO A 88 -24.25 17.11 -1.00
CA PRO A 88 -23.99 18.50 -0.63
C PRO A 88 -22.50 18.80 -0.44
N ALA A 89 -22.06 20.01 -0.81
CA ALA A 89 -20.64 20.40 -0.83
C ALA A 89 -19.93 20.33 0.54
N TRP A 90 -20.63 20.58 1.64
CA TRP A 90 -20.04 20.51 2.99
C TRP A 90 -19.58 19.10 3.36
N LEU A 91 -20.34 18.07 2.93
CA LEU A 91 -20.04 16.68 3.24
C LEU A 91 -18.84 16.20 2.42
N ILE A 92 -18.77 16.61 1.15
CA ILE A 92 -17.64 16.36 0.25
C ILE A 92 -16.37 17.05 0.80
N GLY A 93 -16.49 18.31 1.23
CA GLY A 93 -15.38 19.04 1.85
C GLY A 93 -14.86 18.36 3.11
N MET A 94 -15.76 17.88 3.99
CA MET A 94 -15.38 17.14 5.18
C MET A 94 -14.70 15.80 4.85
N ALA A 95 -15.22 15.05 3.88
CA ALA A 95 -14.60 13.81 3.40
C ALA A 95 -13.19 14.05 2.87
N ASN A 96 -12.99 15.09 2.05
CA ASN A 96 -11.69 15.49 1.54
C ASN A 96 -10.71 15.87 2.66
N ILE A 97 -11.15 16.60 3.69
CA ILE A 97 -10.30 16.92 4.85
C ILE A 97 -9.86 15.64 5.58
N PHE A 98 -10.77 14.68 5.80
CA PHE A 98 -10.40 13.42 6.43
C PHE A 98 -9.42 12.60 5.60
N VAL A 99 -9.60 12.55 4.27
CA VAL A 99 -8.64 11.91 3.36
C VAL A 99 -7.28 12.58 3.45
N VAL A 100 -7.22 13.92 3.45
CA VAL A 100 -5.95 14.66 3.58
C VAL A 100 -5.25 14.33 4.90
N ILE A 101 -5.95 14.40 6.04
CA ILE A 101 -5.38 14.07 7.35
C ILE A 101 -4.86 12.63 7.37
N HIS A 102 -5.64 11.70 6.83
CA HIS A 102 -5.27 10.29 6.74
C HIS A 102 -4.01 10.08 5.88
N VAL A 103 -3.97 10.66 4.68
CA VAL A 103 -2.85 10.53 3.73
C VAL A 103 -1.57 11.18 4.28
N ILE A 104 -1.67 12.30 5.00
CA ILE A 104 -0.52 12.89 5.72
C ILE A 104 0.05 11.89 6.73
N GLY A 105 -0.81 11.25 7.53
CA GLY A 105 -0.38 10.23 8.50
C GLY A 105 0.29 9.03 7.83
N CYS A 106 -0.31 8.51 6.76
CA CYS A 106 0.26 7.44 5.95
C CYS A 106 1.62 7.85 5.35
N TYR A 107 1.75 9.06 4.82
CA TYR A 107 3.00 9.57 4.27
C TYR A 107 4.12 9.58 5.32
N GLN A 108 3.85 9.99 6.56
CA GLN A 108 4.87 9.98 7.61
C GLN A 108 5.34 8.56 7.97
N ILE A 109 4.40 7.62 8.10
CA ILE A 109 4.72 6.22 8.41
C ILE A 109 5.51 5.59 7.27
N TYR A 110 5.10 5.89 6.03
CA TYR A 110 5.67 5.28 4.85
C TYR A 110 6.99 5.95 4.43
N ALA A 111 7.13 7.27 4.40
CA ALA A 111 8.36 7.91 3.94
C ALA A 111 9.57 7.62 4.86
N MET A 112 9.34 7.35 6.15
CA MET A 112 10.40 7.16 7.15
C MET A 112 11.46 6.10 6.78
N PRO A 113 11.10 4.88 6.34
CA PRO A 113 12.10 3.89 5.99
C PRO A 113 12.77 4.16 4.63
N VAL A 114 12.10 4.86 3.70
CA VAL A 114 12.72 5.34 2.46
C VAL A 114 13.85 6.32 2.81
N PHE A 115 13.57 7.30 3.67
CA PHE A 115 14.56 8.27 4.11
C PHE A 115 15.78 7.60 4.74
N ASN A 116 15.55 6.63 5.63
CA ASN A 116 16.65 5.89 6.26
C ASN A 116 17.47 5.08 5.25
N LYS A 117 16.83 4.51 4.22
CA LYS A 117 17.52 3.73 3.18
C LYS A 117 18.33 4.64 2.26
N MET A 118 17.78 5.76 1.83
CA MET A 118 18.51 6.76 1.03
C MET A 118 19.72 7.28 1.82
N GLU A 119 19.55 7.64 3.09
CA GLU A 119 20.65 8.05 3.97
C GLU A 119 21.71 6.96 4.08
N THR A 120 21.32 5.69 4.28
CA THR A 120 22.25 4.55 4.33
C THR A 120 23.03 4.39 3.03
N VAL A 121 22.39 4.54 1.87
CA VAL A 121 23.06 4.44 0.57
C VAL A 121 24.07 5.57 0.40
N LEU A 122 23.72 6.81 0.76
CA LEU A 122 24.63 7.95 0.65
C LEU A 122 25.84 7.80 1.58
N VAL A 123 25.64 7.29 2.80
CA VAL A 123 26.73 7.12 3.77
C VAL A 123 27.61 5.91 3.41
N THR A 124 27.01 4.77 3.07
CA THR A 124 27.76 3.52 2.88
C THR A 124 28.33 3.37 1.47
N LYS A 125 27.65 3.87 0.43
CA LYS A 125 28.11 3.71 -0.96
C LYS A 125 28.78 4.95 -1.53
N LEU A 126 28.39 6.14 -1.07
CA LEU A 126 28.90 7.42 -1.57
C LEU A 126 29.82 8.13 -0.56
N ASN A 127 30.15 7.47 0.56
CA ASN A 127 31.07 7.95 1.61
C ASN A 127 30.75 9.36 2.16
N PHE A 128 29.47 9.76 2.17
CA PHE A 128 29.06 11.01 2.82
C PHE A 128 29.04 10.87 4.35
N SER A 129 29.36 11.96 5.06
CA SER A 129 29.22 12.02 6.51
C SER A 129 27.76 12.19 6.92
N THR A 130 27.36 11.51 8.01
CA THR A 130 26.01 11.63 8.60
C THR A 130 25.82 12.98 9.29
N THR A 131 25.58 14.03 8.51
CA THR A 131 25.27 15.36 9.03
C THR A 131 23.77 15.62 9.04
N ARG A 132 23.29 16.49 9.94
CA ARG A 132 21.87 16.91 9.95
C ARG A 132 21.47 17.58 8.63
N LEU A 133 22.40 18.27 7.98
CA LEU A 133 22.18 18.91 6.69
C LEU A 133 21.94 17.89 5.58
N LEU A 134 22.71 16.80 5.53
CA LEU A 134 22.49 15.71 4.58
C LEU A 134 21.09 15.12 4.74
N ARG A 135 20.65 14.86 5.98
CA ARG A 135 19.30 14.33 6.25
C ARG A 135 18.21 15.32 5.84
N PHE A 136 18.41 16.61 6.07
CA PHE A 136 17.48 17.64 5.64
C PHE A 136 17.41 17.74 4.10
N ALA A 137 18.55 17.74 3.43
CA ALA A 137 18.64 17.80 1.97
C ALA A 137 17.97 16.57 1.32
N VAL A 138 18.30 15.36 1.77
CA VAL A 138 17.72 14.11 1.24
C VAL A 138 16.20 14.09 1.38
N ARG A 139 15.65 14.57 2.50
CA ARG A 139 14.19 14.63 2.72
C ARG A 139 13.51 15.63 1.79
N ASN A 140 14.06 16.84 1.65
CA ASN A 140 13.48 17.87 0.79
C ASN A 140 13.58 17.50 -0.69
N VAL A 141 14.72 16.93 -1.13
CA VAL A 141 14.89 16.44 -2.50
C VAL A 141 13.88 15.33 -2.81
N TYR A 142 13.68 14.39 -1.88
CA TYR A 142 12.67 13.35 -2.06
C TYR A 142 11.25 13.91 -2.14
N VAL A 143 10.88 14.82 -1.21
CA VAL A 143 9.56 15.46 -1.22
C VAL A 143 9.34 16.23 -2.53
N GLY A 144 10.32 17.04 -2.95
CA GLY A 144 10.26 17.79 -4.21
C GLY A 144 10.14 16.88 -5.42
N PHE A 145 10.87 15.77 -5.45
CA PHE A 145 10.75 14.77 -6.51
C PHE A 145 9.37 14.12 -6.54
N THR A 146 8.82 13.71 -5.39
CA THR A 146 7.47 13.14 -5.33
C THR A 146 6.38 14.15 -5.72
N MET A 147 6.58 15.43 -5.38
CA MET A 147 5.68 16.52 -5.78
C MET A 147 5.74 16.76 -7.30
N PHE A 148 6.93 16.73 -7.89
CA PHE A 148 7.10 16.82 -9.34
C PHE A 148 6.37 15.69 -10.07
N ILE A 149 6.51 14.44 -9.59
CA ILE A 149 5.76 13.29 -10.14
C ILE A 149 4.26 13.50 -10.00
N ALA A 150 3.78 13.93 -8.83
CA ALA A 150 2.35 14.13 -8.58
C ALA A 150 1.73 15.19 -9.52
N ILE A 151 2.47 16.25 -9.85
CA ILE A 151 2.02 17.28 -10.81
C ILE A 151 2.05 16.74 -12.24
N THR A 152 3.03 15.90 -12.57
CA THR A 152 3.21 15.38 -13.94
C THR A 152 2.20 14.28 -14.30
N PHE A 153 1.79 13.47 -13.32
CA PHE A 153 0.89 12.32 -13.53
C PHE A 153 -0.32 12.35 -12.59
N PRO A 154 -1.36 13.15 -12.90
CA PRO A 154 -2.55 13.28 -12.07
C PRO A 154 -3.58 12.14 -12.31
N PHE A 155 -3.12 10.90 -12.54
CA PHE A 155 -3.99 9.75 -12.84
C PHE A 155 -4.09 8.83 -11.63
N PHE A 156 -5.11 9.02 -10.79
CA PHE A 156 -5.24 8.31 -9.52
C PHE A 156 -5.53 6.81 -9.70
N GLY A 157 -6.54 6.45 -10.51
CA GLY A 157 -6.93 5.06 -10.75
C GLY A 157 -5.82 4.24 -11.41
N ASP A 158 -5.26 4.75 -12.51
CA ASP A 158 -4.17 4.07 -13.22
C ASP A 158 -2.92 3.82 -12.35
N LEU A 159 -2.62 4.74 -11.43
CA LEU A 159 -1.50 4.60 -10.49
C LEU A 159 -1.78 3.52 -9.43
N LEU A 160 -3.01 3.46 -8.90
CA LEU A 160 -3.45 2.41 -7.99
C LEU A 160 -3.41 1.04 -8.66
N ALA A 161 -3.96 0.93 -9.87
CA ALA A 161 -3.98 -0.27 -10.68
C ALA A 161 -2.55 -0.77 -10.98
N PHE A 162 -1.67 0.14 -11.37
CA PHE A 162 -0.26 -0.17 -11.62
C PHE A 162 0.42 -0.71 -10.35
N PHE A 163 0.27 -0.06 -9.20
CA PHE A 163 0.88 -0.55 -7.96
C PHE A 163 0.26 -1.86 -7.46
N GLY A 164 -1.05 -2.04 -7.60
CA GLY A 164 -1.74 -3.28 -7.28
C GLY A 164 -1.25 -4.45 -8.12
N GLY A 165 -1.32 -4.30 -9.45
CA GLY A 165 -0.96 -5.35 -10.40
C GLY A 165 0.55 -5.59 -10.53
N PHE A 166 1.35 -4.53 -10.72
CA PHE A 166 2.78 -4.67 -10.98
C PHE A 166 3.60 -4.69 -9.69
N ALA A 167 3.32 -3.86 -8.69
CA ALA A 167 4.20 -3.79 -7.51
C ALA A 167 3.83 -4.80 -6.42
N LEU A 168 2.55 -5.02 -6.15
CA LEU A 168 2.11 -5.77 -4.97
C LEU A 168 1.90 -7.27 -5.24
N VAL A 169 1.24 -7.64 -6.35
CA VAL A 169 1.01 -9.05 -6.71
C VAL A 169 2.31 -9.84 -6.85
N PRO A 170 3.38 -9.33 -7.50
CA PRO A 170 4.63 -10.06 -7.58
C PRO A 170 5.34 -10.25 -6.24
N ILE A 171 5.26 -9.25 -5.35
CA ILE A 171 5.86 -9.33 -4.02
C ILE A 171 5.15 -10.41 -3.19
N THR A 172 3.82 -10.50 -3.27
CA THR A 172 3.06 -11.49 -2.48
C THR A 172 3.20 -12.91 -3.01
N TYR A 173 3.17 -13.11 -4.34
CA TYR A 173 3.13 -14.44 -4.95
C TYR A 173 4.51 -14.97 -5.38
N PHE A 174 5.39 -14.13 -5.93
CA PHE A 174 6.68 -14.61 -6.49
C PHE A 174 7.83 -14.64 -5.48
N GLN A 175 7.75 -13.92 -4.35
CA GLN A 175 8.81 -13.94 -3.32
C GLN A 175 9.17 -15.35 -2.83
N LYS A 176 8.16 -16.18 -2.58
CA LYS A 176 8.38 -17.54 -2.06
C LYS A 176 9.02 -18.48 -3.07
N LYS A 177 8.77 -18.32 -4.37
CA LYS A 177 9.34 -19.17 -5.43
C LYS A 177 10.72 -18.69 -5.91
N VAL A 178 10.97 -17.38 -5.94
CA VAL A 178 12.22 -16.81 -6.49
C VAL A 178 13.40 -16.94 -5.53
N THR A 179 13.16 -17.02 -4.22
CA THR A 179 14.24 -17.13 -3.21
C THR A 179 15.08 -18.42 -3.33
N GLY A 180 14.60 -19.44 -4.06
CA GLY A 180 15.34 -20.68 -4.34
C GLY A 180 16.14 -20.70 -5.66
N SER A 181 15.98 -19.73 -6.56
CA SER A 181 16.58 -19.77 -7.91
C SER A 181 17.73 -18.77 -8.06
N ARG A 182 18.88 -19.23 -8.59
CA ARG A 182 20.11 -18.44 -8.73
C ARG A 182 20.06 -17.45 -9.90
N ASN A 183 19.32 -17.76 -10.98
CA ASN A 183 19.21 -16.94 -12.21
C ASN A 183 18.14 -15.84 -12.14
N ALA A 184 17.10 -16.01 -11.32
CA ALA A 184 16.06 -14.99 -11.13
C ALA A 184 16.54 -13.77 -10.31
N LYS A 185 17.76 -13.82 -9.76
CA LYS A 185 18.30 -12.83 -8.81
C LYS A 185 18.45 -11.42 -9.38
N TRP A 186 18.82 -11.25 -10.64
CA TRP A 186 19.12 -9.90 -11.19
C TRP A 186 17.83 -9.10 -11.46
N TRP A 187 16.91 -9.65 -12.26
CA TRP A 187 15.61 -9.03 -12.51
C TRP A 187 14.81 -8.84 -11.22
N TYR A 188 14.78 -9.85 -10.34
CA TYR A 188 14.12 -9.73 -9.03
C TYR A 188 14.79 -8.68 -8.12
N SER A 189 16.13 -8.55 -8.14
CA SER A 189 16.82 -7.51 -7.37
C SER A 189 16.57 -6.12 -7.93
N ALA A 190 16.55 -5.95 -9.26
CA ALA A 190 16.18 -4.69 -9.93
C ALA A 190 14.72 -4.33 -9.62
N PHE A 191 13.80 -5.27 -9.82
CA PHE A 191 12.38 -5.13 -9.49
C PHE A 191 12.14 -4.84 -8.01
N ARG A 192 12.78 -5.59 -7.10
CA ARG A 192 12.75 -5.33 -5.64
C ARG A 192 13.35 -3.96 -5.30
N ASN A 193 14.36 -3.49 -6.00
CA ASN A 193 14.96 -2.17 -5.72
C ASN A 193 14.07 -1.04 -6.23
N VAL A 194 13.43 -1.19 -7.39
CA VAL A 194 12.45 -0.23 -7.94
C VAL A 194 11.18 -0.21 -7.07
N THR A 195 10.61 -1.38 -6.76
CA THR A 195 9.46 -1.50 -5.84
C THR A 195 9.79 -1.21 -4.39
N ALA A 196 11.05 -1.35 -3.94
CA ALA A 196 11.50 -0.85 -2.63
C ALA A 196 12.16 0.54 -2.73
N MET A 197 11.93 1.28 -3.81
CA MET A 197 12.09 2.75 -3.85
C MET A 197 10.71 3.38 -3.80
N VAL A 198 9.74 2.82 -4.53
CA VAL A 198 8.34 3.28 -4.49
C VAL A 198 7.58 2.75 -3.26
N GLY A 199 7.81 1.49 -2.91
CA GLY A 199 7.25 0.79 -1.75
C GLY A 199 8.20 0.67 -0.56
N ALA A 200 9.40 1.29 -0.57
CA ALA A 200 10.15 1.49 0.69
C ALA A 200 9.39 2.39 1.67
N GLY A 201 8.38 3.10 1.14
CA GLY A 201 7.22 3.56 1.87
C GLY A 201 6.75 2.52 2.88
N VAL A 202 6.25 1.44 2.31
CA VAL A 202 5.51 0.36 2.96
C VAL A 202 6.43 -0.67 3.67
N LEU A 203 7.66 -0.87 3.17
CA LEU A 203 8.49 -2.03 3.49
C LEU A 203 9.63 -1.80 4.48
N GLY A 204 9.53 -0.82 5.39
CA GLY A 204 10.65 -0.48 6.28
C GLY A 204 11.43 -1.68 6.84
N LEU A 205 12.76 -1.61 6.71
CA LEU A 205 13.69 -2.72 6.89
C LEU A 205 13.41 -3.52 8.18
N PRO A 206 13.69 -4.85 8.18
CA PRO A 206 13.60 -5.65 9.41
C PRO A 206 14.62 -5.12 10.42
N LYS A 207 14.16 -4.28 11.36
CA LYS A 207 14.94 -3.94 12.54
C LYS A 207 15.05 -5.19 13.42
N LYS A 208 16.24 -5.47 13.94
CA LYS A 208 16.43 -6.47 15.00
C LYS A 208 15.46 -6.14 16.15
N VAL A 209 14.59 -7.08 16.48
CA VAL A 209 13.63 -6.93 17.58
C VAL A 209 14.40 -7.14 18.88
N THR A 210 14.61 -6.06 19.64
CA THR A 210 15.32 -6.07 20.94
C THR A 210 14.36 -5.95 22.14
N GLY A 211 13.05 -6.13 21.95
CA GLY A 211 12.04 -5.95 23.00
C GLY A 211 11.32 -7.25 23.42
N SER A 212 10.70 -7.22 24.61
CA SER A 212 9.88 -8.31 25.16
C SER A 212 8.78 -8.75 24.19
N ARG A 213 8.68 -10.06 23.96
CA ARG A 213 7.79 -10.68 22.97
C ARG A 213 6.44 -11.03 23.60
N ASN A 214 5.56 -10.06 23.81
CA ASN A 214 4.22 -10.27 24.41
C ASN A 214 3.07 -9.68 23.55
N ALA A 215 3.24 -9.71 22.23
CA ALA A 215 2.24 -9.18 21.31
C ALA A 215 1.02 -10.13 21.19
N LYS A 216 -0.18 -9.58 21.43
CA LYS A 216 -1.47 -10.28 21.31
C LYS A 216 -2.04 -10.18 19.89
N TRP A 217 -2.95 -11.08 19.51
CA TRP A 217 -3.46 -11.18 18.13
C TRP A 217 -4.26 -9.94 17.68
N TRP A 218 -4.95 -9.26 18.60
CA TRP A 218 -5.69 -8.03 18.29
C TRP A 218 -4.79 -6.88 17.86
N TYR A 219 -3.55 -6.79 18.37
CA TYR A 219 -2.58 -5.81 17.84
C TYR A 219 -2.27 -6.07 16.38
N SER A 220 -2.18 -7.35 15.99
CA SER A 220 -2.00 -7.73 14.59
C SER A 220 -3.21 -7.35 13.75
N ALA A 221 -4.42 -7.58 14.24
CA ALA A 221 -5.64 -7.22 13.53
C ALA A 221 -5.70 -5.70 13.29
N SER A 222 -5.52 -4.89 14.34
CA SER A 222 -5.56 -3.43 14.21
C SER A 222 -4.51 -2.88 13.24
N HIS A 223 -3.26 -3.36 13.31
CA HIS A 223 -2.21 -2.92 12.39
C HIS A 223 -2.50 -3.35 10.94
N ASN A 224 -3.03 -4.56 10.74
CA ASN A 224 -3.41 -5.02 9.40
C ASN A 224 -4.58 -4.20 8.84
N VAL A 225 -5.58 -3.87 9.66
CA VAL A 225 -6.69 -2.99 9.24
C VAL A 225 -6.16 -1.62 8.85
N THR A 226 -5.36 -0.96 9.70
CA THR A 226 -4.78 0.36 9.38
C THR A 226 -3.85 0.32 8.17
N ALA A 227 -3.20 -0.81 7.88
CA ALA A 227 -2.35 -0.97 6.70
C ALA A 227 -3.15 -1.19 5.41
N MET A 228 -4.39 -1.68 5.49
CA MET A 228 -5.27 -1.90 4.35
C MET A 228 -6.15 -0.70 4.06
N VAL A 229 -6.67 -0.05 5.10
CA VAL A 229 -7.53 1.14 4.99
C VAL A 229 -6.67 2.29 4.45
N GLY A 230 -6.96 2.69 3.21
CA GLY A 230 -6.24 3.72 2.49
C GLY A 230 -6.96 4.13 1.22
N ALA A 231 -6.25 4.83 0.34
CA ALA A 231 -6.81 5.43 -0.87
C ALA A 231 -7.48 4.42 -1.83
N GLY A 232 -7.11 3.13 -1.76
CA GLY A 232 -7.68 2.08 -2.62
C GLY A 232 -9.19 1.86 -2.45
N VAL A 233 -9.80 2.28 -1.35
CA VAL A 233 -11.26 2.18 -1.16
C VAL A 233 -12.03 3.14 -2.09
N LEU A 234 -11.43 4.27 -2.45
CA LEU A 234 -12.07 5.33 -3.21
C LEU A 234 -12.30 4.94 -4.68
N GLY A 235 -11.47 4.04 -5.21
CA GLY A 235 -11.58 3.51 -6.59
C GLY A 235 -12.38 2.21 -6.72
N LEU A 236 -12.88 1.63 -5.62
CA LEU A 236 -13.65 0.37 -5.70
C LEU A 236 -14.96 0.48 -6.50
N PRO A 237 -15.75 1.57 -6.38
CA PRO A 237 -16.92 1.76 -7.24
C PRO A 237 -16.57 1.77 -8.74
N TYR A 238 -15.47 2.44 -9.09
CA TYR A 238 -14.95 2.45 -10.47
C TYR A 238 -14.54 1.06 -10.93
N ALA A 239 -13.84 0.30 -10.09
CA ALA A 239 -13.48 -1.07 -10.41
C ALA A 239 -14.72 -1.96 -10.67
N MET A 240 -15.80 -1.78 -9.91
CA MET A 240 -17.06 -2.49 -10.16
C MET A 240 -17.67 -2.13 -11.53
N ALA A 241 -17.68 -0.85 -11.89
CA ALA A 241 -18.18 -0.39 -13.18
C ALA A 241 -17.40 -0.99 -14.37
N GLN A 242 -16.06 -0.99 -14.30
CA GLN A 242 -15.22 -1.53 -15.38
C GLN A 242 -15.28 -3.07 -15.47
N LEU A 243 -15.72 -3.75 -14.42
CA LEU A 243 -15.94 -5.20 -14.39
C LEU A 243 -17.37 -5.59 -14.82
N GLY A 244 -18.26 -4.62 -15.07
CA GLY A 244 -19.60 -4.85 -15.60
C GLY A 244 -20.59 -5.46 -14.59
N TRP A 245 -20.49 -5.06 -13.32
CA TRP A 245 -21.39 -5.48 -12.24
C TRP A 245 -22.78 -4.87 -12.35
#